data_AF-A0A1M3H0D4-F1
#
_entry.id   AF-A0A1M3H0D4-F1
#
_cell.length_a   1.000
_cell.length_b   1.000
_cell.length_c   1.000
_cell.angle_alpha   90.00
_cell.angle_beta   90.00
_cell.angle_gamma   90.00
#
_symmetry.space_group_name_H-M   'P 1'
#
loop_
_entity.id
_entity.type
_entity.pdbx_description
1 polymer ?
#
loop_
_entity_poly.entity_id
_entity_poly.type
_entity_poly.pdbx_seq_one_letter_code
_entity_poly.pdbx_strand_id
1 'polypeptide(L)' 'GQAEHDACLQGLQRASGFLRSQLSHRMQLRVVPKLAFVYDRSVERGIELTQLIETAVAEDAKHPKDA' A
#
# COMPACT_ATOMS: atom_id res chain seq x y z
N GLY A 1 -7.16 -6.59 -7.96
CA GLY A 1 -6.98 -8.04 -7.73
C GLY A 1 -5.56 -8.48 -8.09
N GLN A 2 -5.08 -9.64 -7.63
CA GLN A 2 -3.66 -10.07 -7.75
C GLN A 2 -3.10 -9.91 -9.18
N ALA A 3 -3.83 -10.36 -10.19
CA ALA A 3 -3.40 -10.27 -11.60
C ALA A 3 -3.26 -8.83 -12.11
N GLU A 4 -4.10 -7.90 -11.63
CA GLU A 4 -4.02 -6.48 -11.98
C GLU A 4 -2.79 -5.83 -11.33
N HIS A 5 -2.48 -6.22 -10.08
CA HIS A 5 -1.29 -5.72 -9.37
C HIS A 5 -0.02 -6.16 -10.10
N ASP A 6 0.03 -7.41 -10.54
CA ASP A 6 1.16 -7.95 -11.30
C ASP A 6 1.33 -7.26 -12.66
N ALA A 7 0.22 -7.03 -13.38
CA ALA A 7 0.23 -6.32 -14.66
C ALA A 7 0.72 -4.87 -14.49
N CYS A 8 0.24 -4.17 -13.45
CA CYS A 8 0.67 -2.81 -13.11
C CYS A 8 2.17 -2.77 -12.76
N LEU A 9 2.62 -3.72 -11.94
CA LEU A 9 4.01 -3.86 -11.54
C LEU A 9 4.92 -4.07 -12.75
N GLN A 10 4.54 -4.92 -13.70
CA GLN A 10 5.28 -5.10 -14.96
C GLN A 10 5.35 -3.82 -15.78
N GLY A 11 4.25 -3.06 -15.86
CA GLY A 11 4.22 -1.75 -16.51
C GLY A 11 5.22 -0.76 -15.89
N LEU A 12 5.23 -0.66 -14.56
CA LEU A 12 6.16 0.21 -13.82
C LEU A 12 7.62 -0.22 -14.00
N GLN A 13 7.89 -1.53 -13.99
CA GLN A 13 9.22 -2.07 -14.25
C GLN A 13 9.72 -1.68 -15.65
N ARG A 14 8.87 -1.80 -16.69
CA ARG A 14 9.19 -1.37 -18.05
C ARG A 14 9.45 0.14 -18.14
N ALA A 15 8.68 0.94 -17.39
CA ALA A 15 8.84 2.39 -17.34
C ALA A 15 9.98 2.88 -16.42
N SER A 16 10.65 2.00 -15.67
CA SER A 16 11.61 2.36 -14.63
C SER A 16 12.74 3.29 -15.12
N GLY A 17 13.27 3.04 -16.32
CA GLY A 17 14.32 3.89 -16.92
C GLY A 17 13.85 5.33 -17.16
N PHE A 18 12.64 5.48 -17.72
CA PHE A 18 12.01 6.78 -17.94
C PHE A 18 11.74 7.50 -16.60
N LEU A 19 11.21 6.79 -15.60
CA LEU A 19 10.96 7.38 -14.28
C LEU A 19 12.27 7.84 -13.60
N ARG A 20 13.34 7.05 -13.73
CA ARG A 20 14.67 7.44 -13.21
C ARG A 20 15.21 8.70 -13.88
N SER A 21 15.04 8.86 -15.20
CA SER A 21 15.49 10.08 -15.89
C SER A 21 14.68 11.31 -15.44
N GLN A 22 13.37 11.16 -15.27
CA GLN A 22 12.51 12.22 -14.75
C GLN A 22 12.87 12.61 -13.30
N LEU A 23 13.14 11.64 -12.42
CA LEU A 23 13.59 11.91 -11.06
C LEU A 23 14.94 12.63 -11.04
N SER A 24 15.91 12.20 -11.85
CA SER A 24 17.21 12.84 -11.95
C SER A 24 17.07 14.32 -12.31
N HIS A 25 16.19 14.63 -13.27
CA HIS A 25 15.95 16.00 -13.71
C HIS A 25 15.22 16.84 -12.65
N ARG A 26 14.14 16.30 -12.05
CA ARG A 26 13.34 17.05 -11.06
C ARG A 26 14.04 17.26 -9.72
N MET A 27 14.80 16.28 -9.27
CA MET A 27 15.51 16.32 -7.98
C MET A 27 16.96 16.76 -8.11
N GLN A 28 17.43 17.08 -9.33
CA GLN A 28 18.81 17.46 -9.62
C GLN A 28 19.85 16.43 -9.12
N LEU A 29 19.52 15.15 -9.23
CA LEU A 29 20.37 14.06 -8.78
C LEU A 29 21.31 13.61 -9.90
N ARG A 30 22.61 13.52 -9.60
CA ARG A 30 23.61 12.96 -10.52
C ARG A 30 23.36 11.48 -10.81
N VAL A 31 22.94 10.72 -9.80
CA VAL A 31 22.61 9.29 -9.93
C VAL A 31 21.32 9.01 -9.17
N VAL A 32 20.35 8.42 -9.85
CA VAL A 32 19.12 7.92 -9.22
C VAL A 32 19.29 6.42 -8.98
N PRO A 33 19.04 5.91 -7.76
CA PRO A 33 19.13 4.48 -7.47
C PRO A 33 18.12 3.66 -8.29
N LYS A 34 18.23 2.33 -8.22
CA LYS A 34 17.23 1.44 -8.82
C LYS A 34 15.88 1.63 -8.12
N LEU A 35 14.82 1.84 -8.88
CA LEU A 35 13.48 1.97 -8.33
C LEU A 35 12.94 0.59 -7.97
N ALA A 36 12.47 0.46 -6.73
CA ALA A 36 11.68 -0.68 -6.28
C ALA A 36 10.21 -0.27 -6.26
N PHE A 37 9.37 -1.07 -6.92
CA PHE A 37 7.93 -0.88 -6.92
C PHE A 37 7.31 -1.98 -6.08
N VAL A 38 6.52 -1.60 -5.07
CA VAL A 38 5.89 -2.51 -4.13
C VAL A 38 4.43 -2.09 -4.01
N TYR A 39 3.52 -3.06 -4.13
CA TYR A 39 2.11 -2.82 -3.88
C TYR A 39 1.87 -2.66 -2.38
N ASP A 40 1.23 -1.57 -1.99
CA ASP A 40 0.92 -1.29 -0.60
C ASP A 40 -0.36 -1.98 -0.16
N ARG A 41 -0.21 -2.99 0.71
CA ARG A 41 -1.33 -3.75 1.31
C ARG A 41 -1.80 -3.16 2.64
N SER A 42 -1.17 -2.09 3.14
CA SER A 42 -1.51 -1.56 4.45
C SER A 42 -2.91 -0.95 4.50
N VAL A 43 -3.42 -0.43 3.36
CA VAL A 43 -4.76 0.16 3.28
C VAL A 43 -5.85 -0.89 3.49
N GLU A 44 -5.79 -2.00 2.74
CA GLU A 44 -6.72 -3.13 2.87
C GLU A 44 -6.70 -3.66 4.32
N ARG A 45 -5.49 -3.89 4.85
CA ARG A 45 -5.31 -4.33 6.24
C ARG A 45 -5.85 -3.34 7.26
N GLY A 46 -5.70 -2.03 7.01
CA GLY A 46 -6.21 -0.99 7.90
C GLY A 46 -7.73 -1.00 7.98
N ILE A 47 -8.39 -1.23 6.84
CA ILE A 47 -9.85 -1.39 6.76
C ILE A 47 -10.29 -2.65 7.52
N GLU A 48 -9.65 -3.79 7.27
CA GLU A 48 -9.93 -5.05 7.98
C GLU A 48 -9.78 -4.89 9.50
N LEU A 49 -8.69 -4.24 9.94
CA LEU A 49 -8.44 -4.00 11.36
C LEU A 49 -9.52 -3.08 11.97
N THR A 50 -9.92 -2.04 11.25
CA THR A 50 -10.98 -1.13 11.71
C THR A 50 -12.30 -1.88 11.90
N GLN A 51 -12.67 -2.74 10.95
CA GLN A 51 -13.88 -3.58 11.05
C GLN A 51 -13.82 -4.56 12.23
N LEU A 52 -12.64 -5.16 12.48
CA LEU A 52 -12.44 -6.04 13.63
C LEU A 52 -12.60 -5.29 14.96
N ILE A 53 -12.07 -4.07 15.05
CA ILE A 53 -12.24 -3.21 16.24
C ILE A 53 -13.71 -2.87 16.45
N GLU A 54 -14.42 -2.43 15.40
CA GLU A 54 -15.83 -2.09 15.48
C GLU A 54 -16.68 -3.29 15.92
N THR A 55 -16.37 -4.48 15.40
CA THR A 55 -17.05 -5.73 15.77
C THR A 55 -16.80 -6.04 17.25
N ALA A 56 -15.56 -6.00 17.72
CA ALA A 56 -15.21 -6.27 19.11
C ALA A 56 -15.90 -5.28 20.08
N VAL A 57 -15.90 -3.98 19.76
CA VAL A 57 -16.59 -2.95 20.57
C VAL A 57 -18.10 -3.19 20.61
N ALA A 58 -18.71 -3.57 19.49
CA ALA A 58 -20.15 -3.85 19.44
C ALA A 58 -20.51 -5.13 20.21
N GLU A 59 -19.64 -6.13 20.25
CA GLU A 59 -19.81 -7.35 21.06
C GLU A 59 -19.67 -7.06 22.56
N ASP A 60 -18.66 -6.28 22.96
CA ASP A 60 -18.47 -5.84 24.34
C ASP A 60 -19.68 -5.03 24.84
N ALA A 61 -20.26 -4.17 24.00
CA ALA A 61 -21.47 -3.41 24.35
C ALA A 61 -22.70 -4.30 24.59
N LYS A 62 -22.77 -5.49 24.00
CA LYS A 62 -23.86 -6.46 24.19
C LYS A 62 -23.70 -7.32 25.44
N HIS A 63 -22.48 -7.41 25.97
CA HIS A 63 -22.17 -8.08 27.23
C HIS A 63 -21.69 -7.03 28.25
N PRO A 64 -22.58 -6.18 28.79
CA PRO A 64 -22.21 -5.34 29.92
C PRO A 64 -21.70 -6.26 31.02
N LYS A 65 -20.40 -6.18 31.31
CA LYS A 65 -19.76 -6.99 32.35
C LYS A 65 -20.65 -6.97 33.58
N ASP A 66 -21.05 -8.16 34.02
CA ASP A 66 -21.80 -8.39 35.25
C ASP A 66 -21.20 -7.49 36.36
N ALA A 67 -22.05 -6.60 36.89
CA ALA A 67 -21.73 -5.73 38.01
C ALA A 67 -21.68 -6.53 39.31
#